data_AF-A0A914TAD5-F1
#
_entry.id   AF-A0A914TAD5-F1
#
_cell.length_a   1.000
_cell.length_b   1.000
_cell.length_c   1.000
_cell.angle_alpha   90.00
_cell.angle_beta   90.00
_cell.angle_gamma   90.00
#
_symmetry.space_group_name_H-M   'P 1'
#
loop_
_entity.id
_entity.type
_entity.pdbx_description
1 polymer ?
#
loop_
_entity_poly.entity_id
_entity_poly.type
_entity_poly.pdbx_seq_one_letter_code
_entity_poly.pdbx_strand_id
1 'polypeptide(L)'
;MPAYTSILFRRWFFHDRCPYPKILALVVTDGVVSDSRKLTTVVFYTDNSRLKQFISNIQLESTNSILRGTPLVESIAEMLDQLGYAYREYYATGGIPRQHGIPTWAFQLSGISVLLVIIAMSFEWCIVRRKILVNRSHSGMNPAGAARSKTHLIF
;
A
#
# COMPACT_ATOMS: atom_id res chain seq x y z
N MET A 1 -5.36 -1.55 -24.14
CA MET A 1 -5.57 -2.99 -23.92
C MET A 1 -6.94 -3.39 -23.36
N PRO A 2 -7.51 -2.76 -22.31
CA PRO A 2 -8.75 -3.25 -21.69
C PRO A 2 -9.99 -3.22 -22.61
N ALA A 3 -10.05 -2.25 -23.54
CA ALA A 3 -11.11 -2.18 -24.56
C ALA A 3 -11.00 -3.31 -25.61
N TYR A 4 -9.79 -3.75 -25.94
CA TYR A 4 -9.60 -4.84 -26.89
C TYR A 4 -9.99 -6.18 -26.26
N THR A 5 -9.56 -6.43 -25.02
CA THR A 5 -9.86 -7.66 -24.28
C THR A 5 -11.36 -7.81 -24.01
N SER A 6 -12.08 -6.71 -23.76
CA SER A 6 -13.54 -6.77 -23.53
C SER A 6 -14.33 -7.09 -24.80
N ILE A 7 -13.91 -6.53 -25.96
CA ILE A 7 -14.50 -6.86 -27.26
C ILE A 7 -14.22 -8.33 -27.60
N LEU A 8 -12.99 -8.80 -27.38
CA LEU A 8 -12.59 -10.18 -27.66
C LEU A 8 -13.33 -11.17 -26.76
N PHE A 9 -13.50 -10.83 -25.48
CA PHE A 9 -14.31 -11.61 -24.54
C PHE A 9 -15.76 -11.74 -25.01
N ARG A 10 -16.42 -10.64 -25.40
CA ARG A 10 -17.80 -10.68 -25.92
C ARG A 10 -17.93 -11.52 -27.18
N ARG A 11 -16.91 -11.51 -28.04
CA ARG A 11 -16.90 -12.30 -29.28
C ARG A 11 -16.73 -13.79 -29.01
N TRP A 12 -15.87 -14.16 -28.06
CA TRP A 12 -15.61 -15.56 -27.71
C TRP A 12 -16.69 -16.16 -26.82
N PHE A 13 -17.24 -15.37 -25.90
CA PHE A 13 -18.27 -15.79 -24.96
C PHE A 13 -19.64 -15.23 -25.33
N PHE A 14 -20.07 -15.43 -26.58
CA PHE A 14 -21.30 -14.89 -27.16
C PHE A 14 -22.61 -15.37 -26.50
N HIS A 15 -22.55 -16.37 -25.62
CA HIS A 15 -23.73 -17.00 -25.03
C HIS A 15 -23.78 -16.86 -23.51
N ASP A 16 -24.87 -16.29 -23.01
CA ASP A 16 -25.23 -16.18 -21.59
C ASP A 16 -25.69 -17.51 -20.97
N ARG A 17 -25.63 -18.62 -21.72
CA ARG A 17 -26.11 -19.94 -21.25
C ARG A 17 -25.24 -20.58 -20.16
N CYS A 18 -24.06 -20.03 -19.88
CA CYS A 18 -23.21 -20.54 -18.80
C CYS A 18 -23.41 -19.68 -17.55
N PRO A 19 -23.97 -20.24 -16.46
CA PRO A 19 -24.15 -19.51 -15.20
C PRO A 19 -22.83 -19.32 -14.43
N TYR A 20 -21.77 -20.01 -14.86
CA TYR A 20 -20.45 -19.95 -14.25
C TYR A 20 -19.68 -18.72 -14.74
N PRO A 21 -18.87 -18.07 -13.88
CA PRO A 21 -18.06 -16.95 -14.28
C PRO A 21 -16.97 -17.42 -15.25
N LYS A 22 -16.64 -16.55 -16.20
CA LYS A 22 -15.73 -16.84 -17.32
C LYS A 22 -14.52 -15.93 -17.22
N ILE A 23 -13.35 -16.45 -17.57
CA ILE A 23 -12.11 -15.69 -17.63
C ILE A 23 -11.51 -15.84 -19.02
N LEU A 24 -11.07 -14.72 -19.59
CA LEU A 24 -10.21 -14.67 -20.76
C LEU A 24 -8.81 -14.25 -20.32
N ALA A 25 -7.81 -15.08 -20.66
CA ALA A 25 -6.40 -14.77 -20.49
C ALA A 25 -5.82 -14.33 -21.84
N LEU A 26 -5.28 -13.11 -21.91
CA LEU A 26 -4.55 -12.63 -23.07
C LEU A 26 -3.06 -12.52 -22.71
N VAL A 27 -2.23 -13.33 -23.34
CA VAL A 27 -0.77 -13.30 -23.17
C VAL A 27 -0.17 -12.62 -24.40
N VAL A 28 0.49 -11.49 -24.20
CA VAL A 28 1.20 -10.77 -25.27
C VAL A 28 2.69 -11.06 -25.13
N THR A 29 3.25 -11.84 -26.06
CA THR A 29 4.64 -12.33 -26.04
C THR A 29 5.60 -11.56 -26.93
N ASP A 30 5.14 -10.47 -27.56
CA ASP A 30 5.92 -9.61 -28.46
C ASP A 30 7.31 -9.25 -27.90
N GLY A 31 7.38 -8.99 -26.60
CA GLY A 31 8.61 -8.63 -25.88
C GLY A 31 9.65 -9.73 -25.73
N VAL A 32 9.21 -10.99 -25.69
CA VAL A 32 10.09 -12.16 -25.51
C VAL A 32 10.60 -12.68 -26.85
N VAL A 33 9.81 -12.55 -27.92
CA VAL A 33 10.10 -13.19 -29.21
C VAL A 33 10.77 -12.24 -30.21
N SER A 34 10.39 -10.95 -30.27
CA SER A 34 10.86 -10.08 -31.37
C SER A 34 11.49 -8.76 -30.93
N ASP A 35 11.03 -8.11 -29.86
CA ASP A 35 11.51 -6.77 -29.49
C ASP A 35 11.58 -6.54 -27.97
N SER A 36 12.80 -6.49 -27.43
CA SER A 36 13.07 -6.19 -26.02
C SER A 36 12.49 -4.86 -25.50
N ARG A 37 12.08 -3.95 -26.40
CA ARG A 37 11.44 -2.67 -26.03
C ARG A 37 9.95 -2.80 -25.74
N LYS A 38 9.31 -3.91 -26.15
CA LYS A 38 7.90 -4.18 -25.86
C LYS A 38 7.81 -5.00 -24.57
N LEU A 39 6.98 -4.57 -23.62
CA LEU A 39 6.74 -5.37 -22.43
C LEU A 39 5.81 -6.53 -22.75
N THR A 40 6.25 -7.74 -22.40
CA THR A 40 5.34 -8.88 -22.31
C THR A 40 4.37 -8.67 -21.16
N THR A 41 3.09 -8.84 -21.43
CA THR A 41 2.03 -8.63 -20.44
C THR A 41 0.99 -9.73 -20.53
N VAL A 42 0.56 -10.19 -19.36
CA VAL A 42 -0.61 -11.04 -19.22
C VAL A 42 -1.76 -10.15 -18.76
N VAL A 43 -2.89 -10.22 -19.45
CA VAL A 43 -4.11 -9.49 -19.10
C VAL A 43 -5.23 -10.48 -18.90
N PHE A 44 -5.80 -10.51 -17.70
CA PHE A 44 -7.02 -11.27 -17.43
C PHE A 44 -8.23 -10.36 -17.53
N TYR A 45 -9.26 -10.88 -18.19
CA TYR A 45 -10.55 -10.22 -18.28
C TYR A 45 -11.66 -11.17 -17.79
N THR A 46 -12.51 -10.66 -16.91
CA THR A 46 -13.71 -11.32 -16.39
C THR A 46 -14.83 -10.28 -16.35
N ASP A 47 -16.05 -10.71 -16.63
CA ASP A 47 -17.28 -9.92 -16.46
C ASP A 47 -17.71 -9.83 -14.99
N ASN A 48 -17.36 -10.83 -14.19
CA ASN A 48 -17.67 -10.88 -12.76
C ASN A 48 -16.70 -10.03 -11.92
N SER A 49 -17.22 -8.99 -11.28
CA SER A 49 -16.47 -8.06 -10.44
C SER A 49 -15.92 -8.70 -9.15
N ARG A 50 -16.61 -9.71 -8.61
CA ARG A 50 -16.17 -10.44 -7.40
C ARG A 50 -14.96 -11.31 -7.69
N LEU A 51 -15.00 -12.02 -8.82
CA LEU A 51 -13.91 -12.89 -9.25
C LEU A 51 -12.64 -12.09 -9.61
N LYS A 52 -12.80 -10.88 -10.13
CA LYS A 52 -11.70 -9.98 -10.50
C LYS A 52 -10.69 -9.76 -9.37
N GLN A 53 -11.15 -9.71 -8.11
CA GLN A 53 -10.29 -9.49 -6.94
C GLN A 53 -9.36 -10.66 -6.66
N PHE A 54 -9.75 -11.89 -7.03
CA PHE A 54 -8.91 -13.08 -6.86
C PHE A 54 -7.85 -13.19 -7.97
N ILE A 55 -8.14 -12.66 -9.16
CA ILE A 55 -7.28 -12.82 -10.33
C ILE A 55 -6.23 -11.68 -10.46
N SER A 56 -6.47 -10.51 -9.87
CA SER A 56 -5.57 -9.35 -10.04
C SER A 56 -4.13 -9.62 -9.60
N ASN A 57 -3.97 -10.39 -8.52
CA ASN A 57 -2.64 -10.75 -8.01
C ASN A 57 -1.95 -11.76 -8.93
N ILE A 58 -2.71 -12.76 -9.42
CA ILE A 58 -2.22 -13.76 -10.38
C ILE A 58 -1.73 -13.07 -11.66
N GLN A 59 -2.45 -12.06 -12.15
CA GLN A 59 -2.01 -11.30 -13.33
C GLN A 59 -0.61 -10.70 -13.17
N LEU A 60 -0.36 -10.10 -12.00
CA LEU A 60 0.91 -9.47 -11.70
C LEU A 60 2.02 -10.52 -11.56
N GLU A 61 1.74 -11.63 -10.88
CA GLU A 61 2.67 -12.72 -10.66
C GLU A 61 3.06 -13.42 -11.98
N SER A 62 2.08 -13.78 -12.81
CA SER A 62 2.35 -14.39 -14.12
C SER A 62 3.12 -13.45 -15.04
N THR A 63 2.79 -12.15 -15.06
CA THR A 63 3.56 -11.16 -15.82
C THR A 63 5.00 -11.07 -15.32
N ASN A 64 5.22 -11.10 -14.00
CA ASN A 64 6.55 -11.06 -13.41
C ASN A 64 7.35 -12.34 -13.70
N SER A 65 6.72 -13.51 -13.65
CA SER A 65 7.34 -14.80 -14.00
C SER A 65 7.92 -14.75 -15.42
N ILE A 66 7.12 -14.33 -16.41
CA ILE A 66 7.57 -14.20 -17.81
C ILE A 66 8.73 -13.19 -17.93
N LEU A 67 8.65 -12.05 -17.24
CA LEU A 67 9.70 -11.04 -17.27
C LEU A 67 11.02 -11.51 -16.64
N ARG A 68 10.97 -12.47 -15.70
CA ARG A 68 12.17 -13.11 -15.13
C ARG A 68 12.84 -14.11 -16.07
N GLY A 69 12.21 -14.42 -17.21
CA GLY A 69 12.73 -15.35 -18.20
C GLY A 69 12.37 -16.81 -17.96
N THR A 70 11.30 -17.09 -17.20
CA THR A 70 10.76 -18.45 -17.13
C THR A 70 10.23 -18.88 -18.51
N PRO A 71 10.35 -20.16 -18.89
CA PRO A 71 9.85 -20.63 -20.17
C PRO A 71 8.32 -20.45 -20.21
N LEU A 72 7.82 -19.96 -21.36
CA LEU A 72 6.39 -19.63 -21.52
C LEU A 72 5.46 -20.80 -21.17
N VAL A 73 5.85 -22.03 -21.50
CA VAL A 73 5.05 -23.23 -21.21
C VAL A 73 4.87 -23.43 -19.70
N GLU A 74 5.94 -23.25 -18.94
CA GLU A 74 5.93 -23.39 -17.48
C GLU A 74 5.13 -22.26 -16.84
N SER A 75 5.35 -21.01 -17.30
CA SER A 75 4.58 -19.86 -16.80
C SER A 75 3.08 -19.99 -17.09
N ILE A 76 2.69 -20.54 -18.25
CA ILE A 76 1.28 -20.80 -18.57
C ILE A 76 0.72 -21.91 -17.68
N ALA A 77 1.49 -22.97 -17.40
CA ALA A 77 1.07 -24.05 -16.50
C ALA A 77 0.84 -23.54 -15.07
N GLU A 78 1.81 -22.79 -14.52
CA GLU A 78 1.69 -22.15 -13.19
C GLU A 78 0.47 -21.21 -13.14
N MET A 79 0.28 -20.42 -14.19
CA MET A 79 -0.85 -19.50 -14.30
C MET A 79 -2.20 -20.24 -14.30
N LEU A 80 -2.30 -21.37 -15.01
CA LEU A 80 -3.51 -22.20 -15.03
C LEU A 80 -3.78 -22.84 -13.67
N ASP A 81 -2.75 -23.34 -12.98
CA ASP A 81 -2.88 -23.89 -11.64
C ASP A 81 -3.35 -22.81 -10.64
N GLN A 82 -2.75 -21.63 -10.68
CA GLN A 82 -3.15 -20.49 -9.84
C GLN A 82 -4.60 -20.07 -10.10
N LEU A 83 -5.03 -20.04 -11.37
CA LEU A 83 -6.43 -19.79 -11.72
C LEU A 83 -7.35 -20.89 -11.18
N GLY A 84 -6.94 -22.15 -11.25
CA GLY A 84 -7.69 -23.28 -10.67
C GLY A 84 -7.88 -23.12 -9.17
N TYR A 85 -6.82 -22.75 -8.44
CA TYR A 85 -6.90 -22.44 -7.02
C TYR A 85 -7.80 -21.24 -6.72
N ALA A 86 -7.69 -20.16 -7.49
CA ALA A 86 -8.54 -18.98 -7.33
C ALA A 86 -10.02 -19.28 -7.59
N TYR A 87 -10.33 -20.10 -8.59
CA TYR A 87 -11.71 -20.56 -8.83
C TYR A 87 -12.22 -21.39 -7.66
N ARG A 88 -11.41 -22.32 -7.16
CA ARG A 88 -11.78 -23.14 -6.01
C ARG A 88 -12.04 -22.29 -4.77
N GLU A 89 -11.18 -21.31 -4.50
CA GLU A 89 -11.36 -20.39 -3.38
C GLU A 89 -12.60 -19.50 -3.57
N TYR A 90 -12.84 -18.97 -4.77
CA TYR A 90 -14.03 -18.19 -5.09
C TYR A 90 -15.33 -18.94 -4.76
N TYR A 91 -15.43 -20.22 -5.13
CA TYR A 91 -16.59 -21.03 -4.79
C TYR A 91 -16.65 -21.40 -3.31
N ALA A 92 -15.50 -21.65 -2.67
CA ALA A 92 -15.44 -21.95 -1.25
C ALA A 92 -15.86 -20.75 -0.37
N THR A 93 -15.56 -19.52 -0.79
CA THR A 93 -15.91 -18.30 -0.06
C THR A 93 -17.19 -17.62 -0.54
N GLY A 94 -17.89 -18.20 -1.52
CA GLY A 94 -19.10 -17.61 -2.11
C GLY A 94 -18.85 -16.28 -2.85
N GLY A 95 -17.62 -16.05 -3.30
CA GLY A 95 -17.20 -14.83 -3.97
C GLY A 95 -16.93 -13.65 -3.04
N ILE A 96 -16.80 -13.88 -1.73
CA ILE A 96 -16.32 -12.88 -0.79
C ILE A 96 -14.80 -13.07 -0.65
N PRO A 97 -13.97 -12.11 -1.05
CA PRO A 97 -12.53 -12.22 -0.82
C PRO A 97 -12.25 -12.26 0.68
N ARG A 98 -11.26 -13.05 1.09
CA ARG A 98 -10.77 -13.02 2.47
C ARG A 98 -10.12 -11.66 2.72
N GLN A 99 -10.85 -10.77 3.36
CA GLN A 99 -10.31 -9.51 3.82
C GLN A 99 -9.34 -9.82 4.96
N HIS A 100 -8.03 -9.79 4.67
CA HIS A 100 -7.02 -9.56 5.71
C HIS A 100 -7.07 -8.08 6.10
N GLY A 101 -8.20 -7.68 6.69
CA GLY A 101 -8.36 -6.39 7.31
C GLY A 101 -7.60 -6.40 8.63
N ILE A 102 -6.77 -5.37 8.85
CA ILE A 102 -6.25 -5.10 10.18
C ILE A 102 -7.47 -4.94 11.11
N PRO A 103 -7.55 -5.71 12.21
CA PRO A 103 -8.72 -5.66 13.06
C PRO A 103 -8.89 -4.24 13.64
N THR A 104 -10.14 -3.82 13.82
CA THR A 104 -10.47 -2.44 14.23
C THR A 104 -9.83 -2.04 15.54
N TRP A 105 -9.61 -2.99 16.46
CA TRP A 105 -8.89 -2.74 17.71
C TRP A 105 -7.44 -2.29 17.49
N ALA A 106 -6.76 -2.77 16.44
CA ALA A 106 -5.38 -2.39 16.15
C ALA A 106 -5.29 -0.95 15.63
N PHE A 107 -6.29 -0.50 14.87
CA PHE A 107 -6.42 0.91 14.49
C PHE A 107 -6.67 1.80 15.70
N GLN A 108 -7.53 1.38 16.62
CA GLN A 108 -7.78 2.11 17.87
C GLN A 108 -6.51 2.21 18.72
N LEU A 109 -5.76 1.11 18.86
CA LEU A 109 -4.50 1.06 19.62
C LEU A 109 -3.44 1.99 19.02
N SER A 110 -3.32 1.99 17.68
CA SER A 110 -2.42 2.88 16.94
C SER A 110 -2.81 4.35 17.10
N GLY A 111 -4.12 4.66 17.09
CA GLY A 111 -4.61 6.02 17.34
C GLY A 111 -4.26 6.51 18.76
N ILE A 112 -4.42 5.65 19.77
CA ILE A 112 -4.08 5.97 21.16
C ILE A 112 -2.57 6.22 21.33
N SER A 113 -1.72 5.41 20.69
CA SER A 113 -0.27 5.58 20.81
C SER A 113 0.21 6.90 20.20
N VAL A 114 -0.30 7.25 19.01
CA VAL A 114 -0.02 8.54 18.37
C VAL A 114 -0.50 9.71 19.22
N LEU A 115 -1.70 9.60 19.80
CA LEU A 115 -2.25 10.64 20.67
C LEU A 115 -1.38 10.84 21.94
N LEU A 116 -0.93 9.76 22.57
CA LEU A 116 -0.06 9.82 23.74
C LEU A 116 1.27 10.53 23.43
N VAL A 117 1.86 10.29 22.25
CA VAL A 117 3.09 10.97 21.82
C VAL A 117 2.86 12.47 21.66
N ILE A 118 1.73 12.89 21.06
CA ILE A 118 1.38 14.31 20.91
C ILE A 118 1.20 14.97 22.28
N ILE A 119 0.53 14.29 23.21
CA ILE A 119 0.34 14.77 24.57
C ILE A 119 1.68 14.92 25.29
N ALA A 120 2.56 13.92 25.18
CA ALA A 120 3.90 13.96 25.79
C ALA A 120 4.73 15.14 25.26
N MET A 121 4.77 15.34 23.94
CA MET A 121 5.43 16.49 23.33
C MET A 121 4.82 17.83 23.79
N SER A 122 3.50 17.88 23.94
CA SER A 122 2.81 19.08 24.42
C SER A 122 3.17 19.40 25.88
N PHE A 123 3.29 18.38 26.74
CA PHE A 123 3.74 18.55 28.12
C PHE A 123 5.18 19.03 28.21
N GLU A 124 6.10 18.41 27.47
CA GLU A 124 7.49 18.86 27.41
C GLU A 124 7.57 20.31 26.94
N TRP A 125 6.83 20.66 25.89
CA TRP A 125 6.75 22.03 25.40
C TRP A 125 6.23 23.01 26.46
N CYS A 126 5.16 22.64 27.17
CA CYS A 126 4.58 23.46 28.25
C CYS A 126 5.55 23.63 29.43
N ILE A 127 6.25 22.57 29.84
CA ILE A 127 7.23 22.60 30.94
C ILE A 127 8.43 23.47 30.54
N VAL A 128 8.97 23.29 29.34
CA VAL A 128 10.10 24.09 28.82
C VAL A 128 9.71 25.57 28.79
N ARG A 129 8.52 25.92 28.29
CA ARG A 129 8.04 27.32 28.31
C ARG A 129 7.92 27.87 29.73
N ARG A 130 7.36 27.12 30.68
CA ARG A 130 7.25 27.56 32.08
C ARG A 130 8.63 27.75 32.70
N LYS A 131 9.59 26.84 32.47
CA LYS A 131 10.97 26.97 32.96
C LYS A 131 11.68 28.21 32.40
N ILE A 132 11.51 28.51 31.11
CA ILE A 132 12.06 29.73 30.50
C ILE A 132 11.44 30.99 31.11
N LEU A 133 10.13 30.99 31.38
CA LEU A 133 9.43 32.12 31.98
C LEU A 133 9.87 32.36 33.44
N VAL A 134 10.02 31.30 34.23
CA VAL A 134 10.48 31.35 35.63
C VAL A 134 11.94 31.80 35.72
N ASN A 135 12.82 31.33 34.83
CA ASN A 135 14.19 31.83 34.78
C ASN A 135 14.23 33.32 34.38
N ARG A 136 13.31 33.79 33.54
CA ARG A 136 13.15 35.21 33.22
C ARG A 136 12.65 36.02 34.42
N SER A 137 11.73 35.49 35.23
CA SER A 137 11.26 36.20 36.44
C SER A 137 12.32 36.25 37.53
N HIS A 138 13.13 35.20 37.70
CA HIS A 138 14.27 35.23 38.62
C HIS A 138 15.39 36.18 38.14
N SER A 139 15.53 36.36 36.83
CA SER A 139 16.45 37.35 36.24
C SER A 139 15.89 38.78 36.24
N GLY A 140 14.61 38.98 36.57
CA GLY A 140 13.96 40.29 36.62
C GLY A 140 14.07 40.99 37.98
N MET A 141 14.59 40.31 39.00
CA MET A 141 14.73 40.83 40.36
C MET A 141 16.21 41.08 40.69
N ASN A 142 16.88 41.92 39.88
CA ASN A 142 18.11 42.60 40.28
C ASN A 142 18.25 43.94 39.51
N PRO A 143 17.48 44.99 39.84
CA PRO A 143 17.83 46.36 39.51
C PRO A 143 18.60 47.01 40.68
N ALA A 144 19.70 46.42 41.14
CA ALA A 144 20.61 47.06 42.09
C ALA A 144 21.96 46.30 42.13
N GLY A 145 22.96 46.77 41.38
CA GLY A 145 24.30 46.20 41.49
C GLY A 145 25.28 46.55 40.37
N ALA A 146 24.81 47.11 39.25
CA ALA A 146 25.67 47.53 38.14
C ALA A 146 26.21 48.97 38.28
N ALA A 147 26.56 49.38 39.51
CA ALA A 147 27.15 50.69 39.77
C ALA A 147 28.23 50.64 40.87
N ARG A 148 29.10 49.61 40.87
CA ARG A 148 30.41 49.73 41.52
C ARG A 148 31.47 49.99 40.46
N SER A 149 31.54 51.27 40.12
CA SER A 149 32.66 51.91 39.44
C SER A 149 33.99 51.45 40.06
N LYS A 150 34.89 50.95 39.22
CA LYS A 150 36.32 50.87 39.50
C LYS A 150 36.86 52.30 39.67
N THR A 151 37.23 52.69 40.89
CA THR A 151 38.08 53.85 41.29
C THR A 151 37.82 54.08 42.79
N HIS A 152 38.73 54.21 43.75
CA HIS A 152 40.13 54.61 43.79
C HIS A 152 40.63 54.40 45.26
N LEU A 153 41.91 54.04 45.42
CA LEU A 153 42.88 54.43 46.48
C LEU A 153 42.76 54.01 47.99
N ILE A 154 43.85 53.36 48.46
CA ILE A 154 44.74 53.62 49.65
C ILE A 154 44.03 54.00 50.98
N PHE A 155 44.22 53.37 52.15
CA PHE A 155 45.37 52.83 52.89
C PHE A 155 44.95 51.61 53.72
#